data_AF-A0A7H9AWK5-F1
#
_entry.id   AF-A0A7H9AWK5-F1
#
_cell.length_a   1.000
_cell.length_b   1.000
_cell.length_c   1.000
_cell.angle_alpha   90.00
_cell.angle_beta   90.00
_cell.angle_gamma   90.00
#
_symmetry.space_group_name_H-M   'P 1'
#
loop_
_entity.id
_entity.type
_entity.pdbx_description
1 polymer ?
#
loop_
_entity_poly.entity_id
_entity_poly.type
_entity_poly.pdbx_seq_one_letter_code
_entity_poly.pdbx_strand_id
1 'polypeptide(L)'
;MIGHRFLSVGSPVLRSSIVKLRTVPKQSSEIPDVNTFLAKIGRKCEEASEVYQNNWQNLFEWDSRTLKEKGVSVQQRKYILHQVEKLRKGEPIREIKKGEKSFFGGERKRKETIAKWRAQQDSQK
;
A
#
# COMPACT_ATOMS: atom_id res chain seq x y z
N MET A 1 -45.25 -4.37 38.42
CA MET A 1 -44.83 -4.89 37.10
C MET A 1 -44.91 -3.76 36.08
N ILE A 2 -43.83 -3.03 35.82
CA ILE A 2 -43.77 -2.05 34.72
C ILE A 2 -42.62 -2.47 33.81
N GLY A 3 -42.97 -3.05 32.67
CA GLY A 3 -42.03 -3.45 31.63
C GLY A 3 -41.70 -2.26 30.74
N HIS A 4 -40.48 -1.75 30.84
CA HIS A 4 -39.95 -0.78 29.89
C HIS A 4 -39.45 -1.50 28.65
N ARG A 5 -40.31 -1.59 27.63
CA ARG A 5 -39.88 -1.96 26.27
C ARG A 5 -39.14 -0.77 25.67
N PHE A 6 -37.82 -0.77 25.75
CA PHE A 6 -36.99 0.09 24.91
C PHE A 6 -36.94 -0.49 23.50
N LEU A 7 -37.76 0.04 22.60
CA LEU A 7 -37.59 -0.16 21.16
C LEU A 7 -36.35 0.63 20.74
N SER A 8 -35.20 -0.05 20.73
CA SER A 8 -33.96 0.46 20.12
C SER A 8 -34.14 0.49 18.60
N VAL A 9 -34.60 1.62 18.08
CA VAL A 9 -34.60 1.89 16.63
C VAL A 9 -33.15 2.11 16.20
N GLY A 10 -32.48 1.03 15.79
CA GLY A 10 -31.19 1.12 15.13
C GLY A 10 -31.35 1.83 13.80
N SER A 11 -30.91 3.10 13.72
CA SER A 11 -30.88 3.84 12.47
C SER A 11 -29.94 3.14 11.48
N PRO A 12 -30.38 2.81 10.25
CA PRO A 12 -29.46 2.30 9.25
C PRO A 12 -28.50 3.43 8.86
N VAL A 13 -27.23 3.29 9.22
CA VAL A 13 -26.18 4.19 8.74
C VAL A 13 -26.02 3.94 7.24
N LEU A 14 -26.69 4.75 6.42
CA LEU A 14 -26.47 4.75 4.98
C LEU A 14 -25.03 5.17 4.71
N ARG A 15 -24.21 4.20 4.31
CA ARG A 15 -22.79 4.38 3.93
C ARG A 15 -22.69 5.09 2.58
N SER A 16 -23.03 6.38 2.52
CA SER A 16 -23.04 7.17 1.28
C SER A 16 -21.63 7.45 0.71
N SER A 17 -20.58 7.27 1.51
CA SER A 17 -19.20 7.60 1.13
C SER A 17 -18.57 6.64 0.11
N ILE A 18 -19.10 5.42 -0.08
CA ILE A 18 -18.47 4.44 -0.96
C ILE A 18 -18.67 4.76 -2.45
N VAL A 19 -19.75 5.47 -2.79
CA VAL A 19 -20.10 5.74 -4.20
C VAL A 19 -19.25 6.88 -4.77
N LYS A 20 -18.95 7.92 -3.97
CA LYS A 20 -18.06 9.02 -4.39
C LYS A 20 -16.62 8.58 -4.65
N LEU A 21 -16.14 7.55 -3.94
CA LEU A 21 -14.75 7.07 -4.08
C LEU A 21 -14.52 6.21 -5.32
N ARG A 22 -15.58 5.75 -6.01
CA ARG A 22 -15.44 4.94 -7.23
C ARG A 22 -15.20 5.75 -8.50
N THR A 23 -15.27 7.08 -8.42
CA THR A 23 -14.98 7.92 -9.58
C THR A 23 -13.51 7.80 -9.95
N VAL A 24 -13.23 7.47 -11.21
CA VAL A 24 -11.86 7.43 -11.74
C VAL A 24 -11.33 8.87 -11.78
N PRO A 25 -10.27 9.20 -11.04
CA PRO A 25 -9.69 10.54 -11.09
C PRO A 25 -9.05 10.77 -12.46
N LYS A 26 -9.13 12.03 -12.94
CA LYS A 26 -8.45 12.44 -14.17
C LYS A 26 -6.93 12.36 -13.99
N GLN A 27 -6.23 12.06 -15.07
CA GLN A 27 -4.76 12.09 -15.11
C GLN A 27 -4.28 13.51 -14.75
N SER A 28 -3.28 13.60 -13.88
CA SER A 28 -2.65 14.86 -13.50
C SER A 28 -1.37 15.06 -14.31
N SER A 29 -0.90 16.29 -14.49
CA SER A 29 0.39 16.55 -15.13
C SER A 29 1.55 15.84 -14.44
N GLU A 30 1.43 15.61 -13.13
CA GLU A 30 2.44 14.93 -12.32
C GLU A 30 2.44 13.40 -12.51
N ILE A 31 1.31 12.83 -12.95
CA ILE A 31 1.11 11.38 -13.14
C ILE A 31 0.22 11.20 -14.37
N PRO A 32 0.81 11.27 -15.58
CA PRO A 32 0.06 11.08 -16.82
C PRO A 32 -0.34 9.62 -17.01
N ASP A 33 0.53 8.69 -16.61
CA ASP A 33 0.46 7.28 -17.04
C ASP A 33 0.49 6.29 -15.85
N VAL A 34 -0.03 5.08 -16.06
CA VAL A 34 0.03 4.01 -15.05
C VAL A 34 1.47 3.63 -14.75
N ASN A 35 2.34 3.58 -15.77
CA ASN A 35 3.74 3.26 -15.58
C ASN A 35 4.44 4.31 -14.70
N THR A 36 4.14 5.59 -14.91
CA THR A 36 4.66 6.68 -14.07
C THR A 36 4.14 6.59 -12.64
N PHE A 37 2.87 6.20 -12.45
CA PHE A 37 2.30 5.95 -11.12
C PHE A 37 3.02 4.81 -10.40
N LEU A 38 3.19 3.66 -11.07
CA LEU A 38 3.81 2.47 -10.48
C LEU A 38 5.29 2.67 -10.13
N ALA A 39 6.04 3.41 -10.97
CA ALA A 39 7.40 3.83 -10.65
C ALA A 39 7.43 4.77 -9.44
N LYS A 40 6.52 5.76 -9.39
CA LYS A 40 6.48 6.77 -8.32
C LYS A 40 6.16 6.18 -6.93
N ILE A 41 5.32 5.14 -6.86
CA ILE A 41 4.99 4.49 -5.58
C ILE A 41 6.11 3.57 -5.07
N GLY A 42 7.03 3.15 -5.94
CA GLY A 42 8.19 2.31 -5.63
C GLY A 42 7.84 0.88 -5.19
N ARG A 43 8.60 0.33 -4.23
CA ARG A 43 8.45 -1.04 -3.70
C ARG A 43 8.41 -2.16 -4.77
N LYS A 44 9.15 -2.00 -5.87
CA LYS A 44 9.16 -2.93 -7.02
C LYS A 44 7.77 -3.10 -7.65
N CYS A 45 6.92 -2.07 -7.66
CA CYS A 45 5.62 -2.14 -8.33
C CYS A 45 5.73 -1.96 -9.85
N GLU A 46 6.91 -1.58 -10.36
CA GLU A 46 7.21 -1.44 -11.79
C GLU A 46 6.99 -2.75 -12.55
N GLU A 47 7.29 -3.91 -11.94
CA GLU A 47 7.06 -5.24 -12.51
C GLU A 47 5.56 -5.48 -12.85
N ALA A 48 4.65 -4.82 -12.13
CA ALA A 48 3.22 -4.95 -12.39
C ALA A 48 2.75 -4.12 -13.60
N SER A 49 3.60 -3.26 -14.18
CA SER A 49 3.26 -2.42 -15.34
C SER A 49 2.79 -3.22 -16.54
N GLU A 50 3.45 -4.36 -16.81
CA GLU A 50 3.11 -5.29 -17.89
C GLU A 50 1.67 -5.81 -17.75
N VAL A 51 1.23 -6.03 -16.51
CA VAL A 51 -0.10 -6.54 -16.21
C VAL A 51 -1.17 -5.51 -16.58
N TYR A 52 -0.95 -4.22 -16.28
CA TYR A 52 -1.92 -3.15 -16.51
C TYR A 52 -1.94 -2.61 -17.95
N GLN A 53 -0.93 -2.93 -18.78
CA GLN A 53 -0.83 -2.50 -20.18
C GLN A 53 -0.96 -0.97 -20.36
N ASN A 54 -0.42 -0.21 -19.40
CA ASN A 54 -0.53 1.26 -19.30
C ASN A 54 -1.98 1.84 -19.38
N ASN A 55 -3.01 1.04 -19.10
CA ASN A 55 -4.40 1.50 -19.18
C ASN A 55 -4.84 2.11 -17.83
N TRP A 56 -5.06 3.43 -17.82
CA TRP A 56 -5.47 4.17 -16.63
C TRP A 56 -6.77 3.65 -16.01
N GLN A 57 -7.73 3.24 -16.82
CA GLN A 57 -9.03 2.76 -16.33
C GLN A 57 -8.88 1.47 -15.51
N ASN A 58 -8.05 0.54 -16.01
CA ASN A 58 -7.78 -0.75 -15.37
C ASN A 58 -7.19 -0.58 -13.96
N LEU A 59 -6.37 0.45 -13.74
CA LEU A 59 -5.76 0.73 -12.44
C LEU A 59 -6.79 0.98 -11.33
N PHE A 60 -7.92 1.62 -11.67
CA PHE A 60 -8.97 1.97 -10.71
C PHE A 60 -10.12 0.97 -10.66
N GLU A 61 -10.31 0.21 -11.74
CA GLU A 61 -11.39 -0.78 -11.85
C GLU A 61 -11.03 -2.12 -11.24
N TRP A 62 -9.76 -2.52 -11.28
CA TRP A 62 -9.36 -3.85 -10.84
C TRP A 62 -9.35 -4.02 -9.32
N ASP A 63 -9.97 -5.12 -8.91
CA ASP A 63 -10.03 -5.56 -7.52
C ASP A 63 -8.83 -6.45 -7.14
N SER A 64 -8.66 -6.69 -5.84
CA SER A 64 -7.63 -7.59 -5.33
C SER A 64 -7.70 -9.03 -5.88
N ARG A 65 -8.89 -9.49 -6.30
CA ARG A 65 -9.10 -10.83 -6.86
C ARG A 65 -8.58 -10.94 -8.29
N THR A 66 -8.90 -9.96 -9.15
CA THR A 66 -8.38 -9.92 -10.52
C THR A 66 -6.86 -9.79 -10.51
N LEU A 67 -6.29 -8.97 -9.61
CA LEU A 67 -4.83 -8.87 -9.44
C LEU A 67 -4.18 -10.17 -8.97
N LYS A 68 -4.88 -10.99 -8.17
CA LYS A 68 -4.40 -12.31 -7.78
C LYS A 68 -4.35 -13.25 -8.98
N GLU A 69 -5.39 -13.26 -9.81
CA GLU A 69 -5.46 -14.10 -11.03
C GLU A 69 -4.37 -13.72 -12.03
N LYS A 70 -4.03 -12.44 -12.11
CA LYS A 70 -2.93 -11.92 -12.94
C LYS A 70 -1.53 -12.15 -12.36
N GLY A 71 -1.41 -12.81 -11.20
CA GLY A 71 -0.11 -13.18 -10.62
C GLY A 71 0.57 -12.09 -9.79
N VAL A 72 -0.09 -10.98 -9.46
CA VAL A 72 0.51 -9.91 -8.64
C VAL A 72 0.66 -10.36 -7.18
N SER A 73 1.84 -10.14 -6.60
CA SER A 73 2.13 -10.56 -5.23
C SER A 73 1.19 -9.93 -4.20
N VAL A 74 1.05 -10.58 -3.04
CA VAL A 74 0.19 -10.11 -1.94
C VAL A 74 0.55 -8.72 -1.45
N GLN A 75 1.85 -8.44 -1.38
CA GLN A 75 2.35 -7.17 -0.87
C GLN A 75 2.12 -6.05 -1.88
N GLN A 76 2.42 -6.29 -3.16
CA GLN A 76 2.22 -5.32 -4.23
C GLN A 76 0.73 -4.97 -4.36
N ARG A 77 -0.17 -5.96 -4.48
CA ARG A 77 -1.61 -5.68 -4.67
C ARG A 77 -2.22 -4.84 -3.55
N LYS A 78 -1.90 -5.15 -2.28
CA LYS A 78 -2.38 -4.38 -1.12
C LYS A 78 -1.85 -2.95 -1.15
N TYR A 79 -0.60 -2.79 -1.53
CA TYR A 79 0.04 -1.48 -1.59
C TYR A 79 -0.48 -0.64 -2.75
N ILE A 80 -0.61 -1.20 -3.96
CA ILE A 80 -1.16 -0.52 -5.13
C ILE A 80 -2.57 -0.01 -4.82
N LEU A 81 -3.47 -0.89 -4.35
CA LEU A 81 -4.85 -0.50 -4.02
C LEU A 81 -4.91 0.60 -2.95
N HIS A 82 -4.03 0.55 -1.95
CA HIS A 82 -3.92 1.62 -0.96
C HIS A 82 -3.48 2.96 -1.58
N GLN A 83 -2.50 2.95 -2.50
CA GLN A 83 -2.04 4.17 -3.17
C GLN A 83 -3.08 4.72 -4.16
N VAL A 84 -3.81 3.83 -4.84
CA VAL A 84 -4.95 4.20 -5.71
C VAL A 84 -6.05 4.90 -4.91
N GLU A 85 -6.36 4.39 -3.71
CA GLU A 85 -7.34 5.01 -2.83
C GLU A 85 -6.87 6.38 -2.30
N LYS A 86 -5.57 6.54 -2.06
CA LYS A 86 -4.99 7.86 -1.73
C LYS A 86 -5.09 8.84 -2.89
N LEU A 87 -4.84 8.38 -4.11
CA LEU A 87 -5.00 9.19 -5.31
C LEU A 87 -6.44 9.67 -5.46
N ARG A 88 -7.43 8.80 -5.23
CA ARG A 88 -8.86 9.17 -5.22
C ARG A 88 -9.21 10.23 -4.18
N LYS A 89 -8.54 10.22 -3.04
CA LYS A 89 -8.72 11.21 -1.97
C LYS A 89 -7.97 12.53 -2.22
N GLY A 90 -7.13 12.60 -3.25
CA GLY A 90 -6.26 13.75 -3.50
C GLY A 90 -5.08 13.85 -2.53
N GLU A 91 -4.71 12.76 -1.87
CA GLU A 91 -3.51 12.72 -1.03
C GLU A 91 -2.24 12.63 -1.90
N PRO A 92 -1.10 13.21 -1.46
CA PRO A 92 0.14 13.18 -2.22
C PRO A 92 0.68 11.75 -2.34
N ILE A 93 0.99 11.33 -3.56
CA ILE A 93 1.56 10.02 -3.86
C ILE A 93 3.08 10.09 -3.73
N ARG A 94 3.62 9.27 -2.84
CA ARG A 94 5.05 9.08 -2.64
C ARG A 94 5.33 7.66 -2.18
N GLU A 95 6.55 7.17 -2.42
CA GLU A 95 6.98 5.89 -1.88
C GLU A 95 7.04 5.94 -0.35
N ILE A 96 6.28 5.04 0.29
CA ILE A 96 6.40 4.81 1.73
C ILE A 96 7.41 3.67 1.90
N LYS A 97 8.63 3.93 2.36
CA LYS A 97 9.65 2.87 2.51
C LYS A 97 9.23 1.81 3.54
N LYS A 98 9.71 0.59 3.38
CA LYS A 98 9.54 -0.46 4.39
C LYS A 98 10.50 -0.17 5.55
N GLY A 99 10.12 -0.56 6.77
CA GLY A 99 11.04 -0.49 7.90
C GLY A 99 12.17 -1.49 7.72
N GLU A 100 13.41 -1.01 7.73
CA GLU A 100 14.61 -1.82 7.66
C GLU A 100 15.24 -1.94 9.05
N LYS A 101 15.96 -3.04 9.30
CA LYS A 101 16.75 -3.17 10.53
C LYS A 101 18.00 -2.31 10.39
N SER A 102 18.57 -1.88 11.52
CA SER A 102 19.86 -1.19 11.50
C SER A 102 20.95 -2.10 10.93
N PHE A 103 22.07 -1.51 10.49
CA PHE A 103 23.25 -2.23 10.00
C PHE A 103 23.68 -3.39 10.93
N PHE A 104 23.67 -3.17 12.24
CA PHE A 104 24.00 -4.19 13.25
C PHE A 104 22.84 -5.14 13.59
N GLY A 105 21.82 -5.22 12.74
CA GLY A 105 20.64 -6.06 12.94
C GLY A 105 19.56 -5.46 13.84
N GLY A 106 18.68 -6.33 14.33
CA GLY A 106 17.63 -5.95 15.28
C GLY A 106 18.15 -5.84 16.72
N GLU A 107 17.37 -5.19 17.58
CA GLU A 107 17.74 -4.88 18.97
C GLU A 107 18.32 -6.08 19.75
N ARG A 108 17.65 -7.24 19.69
CA ARG A 108 18.08 -8.46 20.40
C ARG A 108 19.46 -8.98 19.97
N LYS A 109 19.81 -8.86 18.68
CA LYS A 109 21.07 -9.38 18.12
C LYS A 109 22.18 -8.32 18.05
N ARG A 110 21.85 -7.05 18.28
CA ARG A 110 22.75 -5.92 18.07
C ARG A 110 24.08 -6.06 18.82
N LYS A 111 24.05 -6.44 20.10
CA LYS A 111 25.27 -6.61 20.91
C LYS A 111 26.19 -7.68 20.33
N GLU A 112 25.62 -8.82 19.92
CA GLU A 112 26.37 -9.93 19.31
C GLU A 112 26.99 -9.52 17.97
N THR A 113 26.20 -8.88 17.10
CA THR A 113 26.67 -8.44 15.78
C THR A 113 27.78 -7.41 15.89
N ILE A 114 27.67 -6.45 16.84
CA ILE A 114 28.72 -5.46 17.10
C ILE A 114 30.00 -6.14 17.60
N ALA A 115 29.90 -7.07 18.54
CA ALA A 115 31.06 -7.77 19.08
C ALA A 115 31.80 -8.57 17.98
N LYS A 116 31.04 -9.31 17.14
CA LYS A 116 31.60 -10.03 15.98
C LYS A 116 32.27 -9.10 14.99
N TRP A 117 31.63 -7.98 14.67
CA TRP A 117 32.19 -6.99 13.73
C TRP A 117 33.48 -6.37 14.25
N ARG A 118 33.54 -6.00 15.55
CA ARG A 118 34.78 -5.48 16.16
C ARG A 118 35.91 -6.49 16.15
N ALA A 119 35.65 -7.74 16.55
CA ALA A 119 36.65 -8.80 16.53
C ALA A 119 37.23 -9.04 15.12
N GLN A 120 36.41 -8.92 14.07
CA GLN A 120 36.87 -8.99 12.67
C GLN A 120 37.77 -7.82 12.29
N GLN A 121 37.44 -6.60 12.71
CA GLN A 121 38.28 -5.41 12.46
C GLN A 121 39.63 -5.52 13.16
N ASP A 122 39.63 -5.98 14.42
CA ASP A 122 40.85 -6.15 15.21
C ASP A 122 41.76 -7.24 14.63
N SER A 123 41.19 -8.34 14.09
CA SER A 123 41.96 -9.42 13.45
C SER A 123 42.57 -9.04 12.10
N GLN A 124 42.06 -8.00 11.44
CA GLN A 124 42.53 -7.53 10.14
C GLN A 124 43.62 -6.46 10.26
N LYS A 125 43.90 -6.00 11.49
CA LYS A 125 44.90 -4.99 11.82
C LYS A 125 46.20 -5.64 12.29
#